data_AF-A0A0D9W6S6-F1
#
_entry.id   AF-A0A0D9W6S6-F1
#
_cell.length_a   1.000
_cell.length_b   1.000
_cell.length_c   1.000
_cell.angle_alpha   90.00
_cell.angle_beta   90.00
_cell.angle_gamma   90.00
#
_symmetry.space_group_name_H-M   'P 1'
#
loop_
_entity.id
_entity.type
_entity.pdbx_description
1 polymer ?
#
loop_
_entity_poly.entity_id
_entity_poly.type
_entity_poly.pdbx_seq_one_letter_code
_entity_poly.pdbx_strand_id
1 'polypeptide(L)'
;MGTAIILLCCVSLFVVVSSAAEAEVPQDGANFLSEAVLASSTATHEMSEKARKLFVPSKDNVTGSPCPVRFEKVKGFEELGDTCKKRPKNCCAAFKKLACPHSKVLNNPNNGCAEDLFYFIFHRGKLNPETFTFADKCKEGPDGLAC
;
A
#
# COMPACT_ATOMS: atom_id res chain seq x y z
N MET A 1 66.79 -21.90 -17.92
CA MET A 1 67.27 -22.43 -16.62
C MET A 1 66.61 -21.61 -15.55
N GLY A 2 65.75 -22.05 -14.64
CA GLY A 2 65.19 -23.34 -14.27
C GLY A 2 64.09 -23.04 -13.23
N THR A 3 63.09 -23.91 -13.17
CA THR A 3 61.89 -23.89 -12.32
C THR A 3 62.14 -23.85 -10.81
N ALA A 4 61.29 -23.14 -10.06
CA ALA A 4 60.91 -23.51 -8.69
C ALA A 4 59.48 -23.00 -8.39
N ILE A 5 58.57 -23.96 -8.35
CA ILE A 5 57.19 -23.90 -7.86
C ILE A 5 57.24 -23.72 -6.34
N ILE A 6 56.21 -23.10 -5.74
CA ILE A 6 55.46 -23.57 -4.53
C ILE A 6 54.88 -22.39 -3.70
N LEU A 7 53.54 -22.31 -3.77
CA LEU A 7 52.57 -21.91 -2.73
C LEU A 7 52.42 -20.44 -2.34
N LEU A 8 51.34 -19.81 -2.85
CA LEU A 8 50.16 -19.41 -2.04
C LEU A 8 49.07 -18.70 -2.88
N CYS A 9 48.77 -19.21 -4.09
CA CYS A 9 47.53 -18.86 -4.80
C CYS A 9 46.34 -19.68 -4.25
N CYS A 10 45.96 -19.40 -3.01
CA CYS A 10 44.75 -19.94 -2.38
C CYS A 10 43.71 -18.82 -2.24
N VAL A 11 43.29 -18.23 -3.36
CA VAL A 11 42.08 -17.41 -3.40
C VAL A 11 41.08 -18.04 -4.36
N SER A 12 40.41 -19.06 -3.81
CA SER A 12 38.97 -19.26 -3.96
C SER A 12 38.43 -19.68 -5.33
N LEU A 13 38.85 -20.87 -5.78
CA LEU A 13 37.97 -21.74 -6.57
C LEU A 13 37.17 -22.63 -5.60
N PHE A 14 36.06 -22.10 -5.09
CA PHE A 14 34.95 -22.94 -4.63
C PHE A 14 33.76 -22.68 -5.55
N VAL A 15 33.73 -23.43 -6.65
CA VAL A 15 32.48 -23.76 -7.32
C VAL A 15 31.74 -24.71 -6.39
N VAL A 16 30.65 -24.22 -5.79
CA VAL A 16 29.62 -25.07 -5.19
C VAL A 16 28.32 -24.82 -5.95
N VAL A 17 27.92 -25.89 -6.61
CA VAL A 17 26.60 -26.13 -7.21
C VAL A 17 25.55 -26.13 -6.09
N SER A 18 24.48 -25.33 -6.26
CA SER A 18 23.10 -25.82 -6.26
C SER A 18 22.07 -24.74 -5.93
N SER A 19 20.97 -24.84 -6.69
CA SER A 19 19.63 -24.29 -6.49
C SER A 19 19.53 -22.77 -6.48
N ALA A 20 18.86 -22.26 -7.53
CA ALA A 20 17.97 -21.12 -7.40
C ALA A 20 17.09 -21.35 -6.17
N ALA A 21 17.45 -20.73 -5.06
CA ALA A 21 16.51 -20.43 -4.00
C ALA A 21 15.90 -19.10 -4.41
N GLU A 22 14.68 -19.16 -4.90
CA GLU A 22 13.80 -18.03 -4.98
C GLU A 22 13.89 -17.27 -3.65
N ALA A 23 14.31 -16.01 -3.68
CA ALA A 23 13.80 -15.07 -2.71
C ALA A 23 12.34 -14.79 -3.08
N GLU A 24 11.50 -15.84 -3.03
CA GLU A 24 10.09 -15.70 -2.80
C GLU A 24 10.00 -15.00 -1.45
N VAL A 25 9.82 -13.68 -1.48
CA VAL A 25 9.18 -12.97 -0.39
C VAL A 25 7.95 -13.80 -0.05
N PRO A 26 7.83 -14.34 1.18
CA PRO A 26 6.60 -15.00 1.57
C PRO A 26 5.49 -13.96 1.49
N GLN A 27 4.70 -13.99 0.40
CA GLN A 27 3.40 -13.33 0.36
C GLN A 27 2.42 -14.17 1.18
N ASP A 28 2.74 -14.37 2.46
CA ASP A 28 1.86 -14.99 3.43
C ASP A 28 0.79 -13.94 3.79
N GLY A 29 -0.43 -14.17 3.28
CA GLY A 29 -1.70 -13.47 3.53
C GLY A 29 -1.65 -12.10 4.22
N ALA A 30 -1.94 -11.03 3.47
CA ALA A 30 -1.94 -9.63 3.93
C ALA A 30 -2.67 -9.36 5.27
N ASN A 31 -1.92 -9.43 6.36
CA ASN A 31 -2.29 -9.02 7.72
C ASN A 31 -1.80 -7.58 8.01
N PHE A 32 -1.74 -6.72 7.00
CA PHE A 32 -1.42 -5.29 7.17
C PHE A 32 -1.88 -4.47 5.96
N LEU A 33 -2.00 -3.15 6.14
CA LEU A 33 -2.06 -2.15 5.08
C LEU A 33 -0.71 -1.45 5.01
N SER A 34 -0.08 -1.49 3.83
CA SER A 34 1.23 -0.89 3.61
C SER A 34 1.21 0.61 3.85
N GLU A 35 2.35 1.19 4.22
CA GLU A 35 2.48 2.65 4.33
C GLU A 35 2.16 3.39 3.03
N ALA A 36 2.44 2.77 1.88
CA ALA A 36 2.03 3.29 0.57
C ALA A 36 0.49 3.47 0.46
N VAL A 37 -0.29 2.52 0.99
CA VAL A 37 -1.75 2.64 1.04
C VAL A 37 -2.13 3.80 1.94
N LEU A 38 -1.55 3.90 3.14
CA LEU A 38 -1.85 5.01 4.03
C LEU A 38 -1.45 6.37 3.42
N ALA A 39 -0.37 6.43 2.64
CA ALA A 39 0.08 7.62 1.93
C ALA A 39 -0.90 8.04 0.81
N SER A 40 -1.67 7.13 0.21
CA SER A 40 -2.75 7.51 -0.73
C SER A 40 -3.80 8.42 -0.08
N SER A 41 -3.89 8.44 1.27
CA SER A 41 -4.75 9.39 1.98
C SER A 41 -4.25 10.84 2.00
N THR A 42 -2.97 11.09 1.69
CA THR A 42 -2.39 12.44 1.70
C THR A 42 -2.43 13.12 0.34
N ALA A 43 -3.11 12.53 -0.65
CA ALA A 43 -3.21 13.08 -2.00
C ALA A 43 -4.10 14.35 -2.03
N THR A 44 -3.62 15.43 -1.45
CA THR A 44 -4.15 16.79 -1.60
C THR A 44 -3.52 17.45 -2.83
N HIS A 45 -4.36 17.79 -3.81
CA HIS A 45 -4.14 18.83 -4.81
C HIS A 45 -3.14 18.67 -5.97
N GLU A 46 -2.26 17.66 -6.06
CA GLU A 46 -1.54 17.35 -7.32
C GLU A 46 -2.38 16.47 -8.29
N MET A 47 -3.66 16.30 -8.00
CA MET A 47 -4.64 15.75 -8.93
C MET A 47 -5.81 16.71 -9.16
N SER A 48 -5.75 17.97 -8.70
CA SER A 48 -6.88 18.91 -8.84
C SER A 48 -7.12 19.40 -10.28
N GLU A 49 -6.20 19.17 -11.23
CA GLU A 49 -6.49 19.38 -12.65
C GLU A 49 -6.93 18.08 -13.38
N LYS A 50 -6.64 16.91 -12.80
CA LYS A 50 -6.93 15.60 -13.40
C LYS A 50 -8.15 14.89 -12.79
N ALA A 51 -8.57 15.24 -11.58
CA ALA A 51 -9.71 14.63 -10.88
C ALA A 51 -11.09 15.16 -11.30
N ARG A 52 -11.15 16.28 -12.06
CA ARG A 52 -12.39 16.68 -12.77
C ARG A 52 -12.60 15.92 -14.09
N LYS A 53 -11.66 15.08 -14.50
CA LYS A 53 -11.93 14.07 -15.52
C LYS A 53 -12.62 12.88 -14.86
N LEU A 54 -13.96 12.91 -14.86
CA LEU A 54 -14.83 11.75 -15.10
C LEU A 54 -14.00 10.48 -15.37
N PHE A 55 -13.77 9.57 -14.43
CA PHE A 55 -13.24 8.20 -14.67
C PHE A 55 -12.48 8.05 -16.02
N VAL A 56 -11.47 8.89 -16.26
CA VAL A 56 -10.78 8.88 -17.56
C VAL A 56 -9.66 7.89 -17.35
N PRO A 57 -9.59 6.80 -18.12
CA PRO A 57 -8.41 5.95 -18.11
C PRO A 57 -7.23 6.87 -18.45
N SER A 58 -6.38 7.12 -17.44
CA SER A 58 -5.20 7.96 -17.59
C SER A 58 -4.33 7.33 -18.67
N LYS A 59 -4.30 7.96 -19.84
CA LYS A 59 -3.40 7.62 -20.96
C LYS A 59 -1.94 7.95 -20.67
N ASP A 60 -1.65 8.35 -19.44
CA ASP A 60 -0.30 8.45 -18.90
C ASP A 60 -0.18 7.27 -17.93
N ASN A 61 0.20 6.12 -18.48
CA ASN A 61 0.66 4.90 -17.82
C ASN A 61 0.04 4.58 -16.44
N VAL A 62 -1.28 4.42 -16.36
CA VAL A 62 -1.86 3.49 -15.38
C VAL A 62 -1.86 2.12 -16.04
N THR A 63 -0.72 1.43 -16.00
CA THR A 63 -0.61 0.01 -16.39
C THR A 63 -1.21 -0.86 -15.28
N GLY A 64 -2.48 -0.60 -14.96
CA GLY A 64 -3.18 -1.22 -13.85
C GLY A 64 -4.60 -1.62 -14.18
N SER A 65 -4.99 -2.83 -13.81
CA SER A 65 -6.38 -3.29 -13.92
C SER A 65 -7.28 -2.45 -13.01
N PRO A 66 -8.54 -2.14 -13.38
CA PRO A 66 -9.45 -1.44 -12.48
C PRO A 66 -9.64 -2.19 -11.16
N CYS A 67 -9.89 -1.47 -10.06
CA CYS A 67 -10.08 -2.10 -8.75
C CYS A 67 -11.20 -3.14 -8.80
N PRO A 68 -10.95 -4.42 -8.41
CA PRO A 68 -11.97 -5.46 -8.44
C PRO A 68 -13.06 -5.25 -7.38
N VAL A 69 -12.85 -4.36 -6.41
CA VAL A 69 -13.81 -4.05 -5.34
C VAL A 69 -14.61 -2.81 -5.71
N ARG A 70 -15.94 -2.93 -5.65
CA ARG A 70 -16.87 -1.80 -5.83
C ARG A 70 -17.15 -1.13 -4.50
N PHE A 71 -16.30 -0.20 -4.09
CA PHE A 71 -16.41 0.52 -2.82
C PHE A 71 -17.70 1.34 -2.70
N GLU A 72 -18.41 1.64 -3.80
CA GLU A 72 -19.75 2.24 -3.76
C GLU A 72 -20.76 1.39 -2.97
N LYS A 73 -20.56 0.06 -2.96
CA LYS A 73 -21.46 -0.91 -2.30
C LYS A 73 -21.01 -1.26 -0.88
N VAL A 74 -19.81 -0.84 -0.48
CA VAL A 74 -19.32 -1.03 0.88
C VAL A 74 -20.03 -0.06 1.83
N LYS A 75 -20.36 -0.53 3.03
CA LYS A 75 -21.05 0.24 4.08
C LYS A 75 -20.02 0.72 5.12
N GLY A 76 -20.43 1.65 5.98
CA GLY A 76 -19.63 2.07 7.14
C GLY A 76 -18.75 3.31 6.93
N PHE A 77 -18.74 3.91 5.73
CA PHE A 77 -17.99 5.16 5.49
C PHE A 77 -18.47 6.33 6.35
N GLU A 78 -19.79 6.50 6.52
CA GLU A 78 -20.35 7.56 7.37
C GLU A 78 -19.99 7.35 8.85
N GLU A 79 -20.10 6.11 9.35
CA GLU A 79 -19.73 5.75 10.72
C GLU A 79 -18.22 5.95 10.97
N LEU A 80 -17.38 5.59 9.99
CA LEU A 80 -15.95 5.89 10.03
C LEU A 80 -15.73 7.40 10.16
N GLY A 81 -16.34 8.19 9.28
CA GLY A 81 -16.24 9.65 9.29
C GLY A 81 -16.66 10.26 10.62
N ASP A 82 -17.80 9.84 11.15
CA ASP A 82 -18.32 10.27 12.44
C ASP A 82 -17.40 9.89 13.60
N THR A 83 -16.86 8.67 13.59
CA THR A 83 -15.92 8.20 14.60
C THR A 83 -14.62 9.02 14.54
N CYS A 84 -14.07 9.23 13.36
CA CYS A 84 -12.82 9.97 13.20
C CYS A 84 -12.94 11.44 13.61
N LYS A 85 -14.09 12.08 13.39
CA LYS A 85 -14.37 13.45 13.84
C LYS A 85 -14.58 13.57 15.35
N LYS A 86 -15.40 12.68 15.92
CA LYS A 86 -15.85 12.79 17.33
C LYS A 86 -14.88 12.11 18.30
N ARG A 87 -14.21 11.04 17.85
CA ARG A 87 -13.36 10.16 18.66
C ARG A 87 -12.07 9.82 17.88
N PRO A 88 -11.16 10.78 17.68
CA PRO A 88 -9.96 10.60 16.85
C PRO A 88 -9.08 9.44 17.31
N LYS A 89 -9.02 9.16 18.63
CA LYS A 89 -8.30 8.01 19.20
C LYS A 89 -8.83 6.65 18.71
N ASN A 90 -10.10 6.58 18.33
CA ASN A 90 -10.75 5.36 17.84
C ASN A 90 -10.78 5.28 16.31
N CYS A 91 -10.27 6.29 15.60
CA CYS A 91 -10.37 6.37 14.15
C CYS A 91 -9.64 5.22 13.46
N CYS A 92 -8.42 4.89 13.88
CA CYS A 92 -7.65 3.82 13.25
C CYS A 92 -8.29 2.44 13.45
N ALA A 93 -8.87 2.19 14.62
CA ALA A 93 -9.64 0.97 14.86
C ALA A 93 -10.89 0.89 13.96
N ALA A 94 -11.58 2.01 13.73
CA ALA A 94 -12.71 2.07 12.79
C ALA A 94 -12.26 1.89 11.34
N PHE A 95 -11.12 2.48 10.96
CA PHE A 95 -10.54 2.34 9.63
C PHE A 95 -10.11 0.90 9.34
N LYS A 96 -9.47 0.22 10.30
CA LYS A 96 -9.12 -1.22 10.19
C LYS A 96 -10.35 -2.06 9.87
N LYS A 97 -11.48 -1.84 10.54
CA LYS A 97 -12.74 -2.58 10.27
C LYS A 97 -13.23 -2.44 8.84
N LEU A 98 -12.99 -1.28 8.22
CA LEU A 98 -13.39 -1.00 6.85
C LEU A 98 -12.37 -1.52 5.82
N ALA A 99 -11.08 -1.32 6.07
CA ALA A 99 -10.02 -1.51 5.09
C ALA A 99 -9.34 -2.90 5.16
N CYS A 100 -9.18 -3.47 6.35
CA CYS A 100 -8.50 -4.76 6.52
C CYS A 100 -9.15 -5.94 5.75
N PRO A 101 -10.48 -6.03 5.59
CA PRO A 101 -11.09 -7.06 4.74
C PRO A 101 -10.65 -6.99 3.27
N HIS A 102 -10.04 -5.89 2.85
CA HIS A 102 -9.58 -5.62 1.49
C HIS A 102 -8.06 -5.43 1.42
N SER A 103 -7.30 -5.73 2.49
CA SER A 103 -5.85 -5.48 2.60
C SER A 103 -5.05 -5.98 1.38
N LYS A 104 -5.34 -7.20 0.93
CA LYS A 104 -4.66 -7.82 -0.22
C LYS A 104 -4.80 -7.00 -1.51
N VAL A 105 -6.00 -6.49 -1.78
CA VAL A 105 -6.24 -5.69 -3.01
C VAL A 105 -5.78 -4.25 -2.83
N LEU A 106 -5.84 -3.71 -1.61
CA LEU A 106 -5.35 -2.36 -1.30
C LEU A 106 -3.83 -2.28 -1.40
N ASN A 107 -3.10 -3.32 -0.98
CA ASN A 107 -1.64 -3.37 -1.07
C ASN A 107 -1.11 -3.63 -2.48
N ASN A 108 -1.97 -3.81 -3.50
CA ASN A 108 -1.54 -3.94 -4.88
C ASN A 108 -1.48 -2.56 -5.55
N PRO A 109 -0.27 -2.02 -5.82
CA PRO A 109 -0.13 -0.68 -6.40
C PRO A 109 -0.64 -0.56 -7.85
N ASN A 110 -0.93 -1.69 -8.51
CA ASN A 110 -1.31 -1.72 -9.92
C ASN A 110 -2.84 -1.82 -10.12
N ASN A 111 -3.68 -1.53 -9.12
CA ASN A 111 -5.13 -1.67 -9.29
C ASN A 111 -6.00 -0.49 -8.86
N GLY A 112 -5.41 0.62 -8.42
CA GLY A 112 -6.15 1.84 -8.05
C GLY A 112 -7.09 1.70 -6.84
N CYS A 113 -7.06 0.56 -6.13
CA CYS A 113 -8.02 0.32 -5.04
C CYS A 113 -7.81 1.23 -3.84
N ALA A 114 -6.58 1.66 -3.57
CA ALA A 114 -6.29 2.57 -2.46
C ALA A 114 -6.92 3.94 -2.72
N GLU A 115 -6.76 4.48 -3.92
CA GLU A 115 -7.33 5.74 -4.37
C GLU A 115 -8.87 5.70 -4.32
N ASP A 116 -9.48 4.63 -4.83
CA ASP A 116 -10.93 4.44 -4.78
C ASP A 116 -11.45 4.39 -3.33
N LEU A 117 -10.76 3.65 -2.45
CA LEU A 117 -11.14 3.59 -1.03
C LEU A 117 -11.12 4.97 -0.38
N PHE A 118 -10.02 5.71 -0.53
CA PHE A 118 -9.89 7.03 0.09
C PHE A 118 -10.87 8.06 -0.51
N TYR A 119 -11.18 7.95 -1.80
CA TYR A 119 -12.26 8.74 -2.41
C TYR A 119 -13.58 8.57 -1.65
N PHE A 120 -14.01 7.33 -1.36
CA PHE A 120 -15.25 7.11 -0.61
C PHE A 120 -15.14 7.51 0.86
N ILE A 121 -13.98 7.34 1.49
CA ILE A 121 -13.75 7.80 2.86
C ILE A 121 -13.90 9.32 2.97
N PHE A 122 -13.29 10.08 2.06
CA PHE A 122 -13.40 11.53 2.06
C PHE A 122 -14.79 12.00 1.65
N HIS A 123 -15.37 11.42 0.58
CA HIS A 123 -16.66 11.88 0.06
C HIS A 123 -17.85 11.45 0.93
N ARG A 124 -17.95 10.18 1.31
CA ARG A 124 -19.06 9.65 2.12
C ARG A 124 -18.82 9.77 3.61
N GLY A 125 -17.59 9.57 4.08
CA GLY A 125 -17.22 9.85 5.47
C GLY A 125 -17.13 11.35 5.77
N LYS A 126 -17.22 12.21 4.75
CA LYS A 126 -17.16 13.67 4.89
C LYS A 126 -15.91 14.11 5.64
N LEU A 127 -14.80 13.41 5.44
CA LEU A 127 -13.49 13.77 5.97
C LEU A 127 -12.79 14.68 4.96
N ASN A 128 -12.16 15.76 5.41
CA ASN A 128 -11.42 16.66 4.53
C ASN A 128 -9.96 16.19 4.47
N PRO A 129 -9.41 15.86 3.29
CA PRO A 129 -8.02 15.43 3.16
C PRO A 129 -7.00 16.48 3.62
N GLU A 130 -7.34 17.79 3.56
CA GLU A 130 -6.46 18.87 4.05
C GLU A 130 -6.31 18.87 5.57
N THR A 131 -7.31 18.41 6.31
CA THR A 131 -7.30 18.38 7.78
C THR A 131 -7.14 16.97 8.35
N PHE A 132 -7.18 15.94 7.50
CA PHE A 132 -7.24 14.56 7.92
C PHE A 132 -6.49 13.61 6.98
N THR A 133 -5.41 13.02 7.49
CA THR A 133 -4.59 11.99 6.82
C THR A 133 -4.54 10.72 7.68
N PHE A 134 -4.59 9.56 7.04
CA PHE A 134 -4.43 8.26 7.72
C PHE A 134 -2.97 7.85 7.85
N ALA A 135 -2.08 8.35 6.98
CA ALA A 135 -0.63 8.16 7.06
C ALA A 135 -0.07 8.54 8.44
N ASP A 136 -0.39 9.73 8.92
CA ASP A 136 0.17 10.22 10.19
C ASP A 136 -0.56 9.67 11.41
N LYS A 137 -1.85 9.31 11.26
CA LYS A 137 -2.70 8.94 12.39
C LYS A 137 -2.67 7.45 12.70
N CYS A 138 -2.48 6.61 11.68
CA CYS A 138 -2.70 5.18 11.76
C CYS A 138 -1.49 4.32 11.41
N LYS A 139 -0.32 4.91 11.21
CA LYS A 139 0.92 4.15 11.09
C LYS A 139 1.28 3.52 12.45
N GLU A 140 1.23 2.20 12.54
CA GLU A 140 1.55 1.42 13.75
C GLU A 140 3.01 0.93 13.77
N GLY A 141 3.65 0.80 12.61
CA GLY A 141 5.03 0.32 12.49
C GLY A 141 5.64 0.59 11.10
N PRO A 142 6.84 0.03 10.79
CA PRO A 142 7.52 0.22 9.51
C PRO A 142 6.75 -0.42 8.34
N ASP A 143 5.96 -1.46 8.61
CA ASP A 143 5.16 -2.15 7.59
C ASP A 143 3.84 -1.42 7.30
N GLY A 144 3.48 -0.40 8.10
CA GLY A 144 2.24 0.37 7.97
C GLY A 144 1.27 0.13 9.13
N LEU A 145 0.04 -0.26 8.80
CA LEU A 145 -1.04 -0.52 9.77
C LEU A 145 -1.34 -2.01 9.83
N ALA A 146 -1.21 -2.65 11.00
CA ALA A 146 -1.50 -4.09 11.11
C ALA A 146 -2.99 -4.37 10.88
N CYS A 147 -3.29 -5.55 10.34
CA CYS A 147 -4.61 -6.16 10.23
C CYS A 147 -4.52 -7.56 10.86
#